data_AF-A0A8J4YHD9-F1
#
_entry.id   AF-A0A8J4YHD9-F1
#
_cell.length_a   1.000
_cell.length_b   1.000
_cell.length_c   1.000
_cell.angle_alpha   90.00
_cell.angle_beta   90.00
_cell.angle_gamma   90.00
#
_symmetry.space_group_name_H-M   'P 1'
#
loop_
_entity.id
_entity.type
_entity.pdbx_description
1 polymer ?
#
loop_
_entity_poly.entity_id
_entity_poly.type
_entity_poly.pdbx_seq_one_letter_code
_entity_poly.pdbx_strand_id
1 'polypeptide(L)'
;MRRTKLHLQLFTQDIEESGTEQEDQRKRQEGTRQLKAMLWHLEKFFVFDSYVRTENDTLEGKSVHTGRARCQQKTCQSKGKAATYTYTTRSKVNLKKHYEKVSKKLRGRHLAAEEVQPQQHKL
;
A
#
# COMPACT_ATOMS: atom_id res chain seq x y z
N MET A 1 72.85 9.22 4.82
CA MET A 1 71.60 10.02 4.82
C MET A 1 71.09 10.17 3.40
N ARG A 2 69.92 9.63 3.06
CA ARG A 2 68.93 10.23 2.14
C ARG A 2 67.62 9.46 2.27
N ARG A 3 66.57 10.23 2.46
CA ARG A 3 65.22 9.90 2.88
C ARG A 3 64.38 9.39 1.70
N THR A 4 63.55 8.39 1.99
CA THR A 4 62.16 8.18 1.52
C THR A 4 61.84 8.27 0.02
N LYS A 5 61.15 7.24 -0.48
CA LYS A 5 59.71 7.39 -0.72
C LYS A 5 58.97 6.08 -0.58
N LEU A 6 57.97 6.12 0.29
CA LEU A 6 57.06 5.05 0.63
C LEU A 6 56.24 4.60 -0.58
N HIS A 7 56.03 3.30 -0.58
CA HIS A 7 54.94 2.53 -1.15
C HIS A 7 53.56 3.18 -0.92
N LEU A 8 52.61 2.83 -1.81
CA LEU A 8 51.16 2.79 -1.59
C LEU A 8 50.32 4.05 -1.91
N GLN A 9 49.74 4.06 -3.11
CA GLN A 9 48.41 4.60 -3.42
C GLN A 9 47.68 3.46 -4.18
N LEU A 10 47.16 2.44 -3.49
CA LEU A 10 45.93 2.39 -2.69
C LEU A 10 44.70 2.92 -3.46
N PHE A 11 43.95 1.97 -4.04
CA PHE A 11 42.49 1.94 -4.20
C PHE A 11 41.81 3.05 -5.00
N THR A 12 41.71 2.84 -6.32
CA THR A 12 40.61 3.37 -7.12
C THR A 12 40.02 2.24 -7.95
N GLN A 13 39.14 1.47 -7.31
CA GLN A 13 38.11 0.62 -7.90
C GLN A 13 37.45 -0.06 -6.71
N ASP A 14 36.34 0.53 -6.22
CA ASP A 14 35.29 -0.09 -5.37
C ASP A 14 34.44 1.01 -4.70
N ILE A 15 33.97 2.00 -5.48
CA ILE A 15 32.95 2.96 -5.03
C ILE A 15 31.95 3.19 -6.16
N GLU A 16 31.26 2.13 -6.61
CA GLU A 16 30.06 2.30 -7.45
C GLU A 16 28.87 1.43 -7.01
N GLU A 17 28.97 0.67 -5.90
CA GLU A 17 27.90 -0.25 -5.48
C GLU A 17 27.17 0.15 -4.18
N SER A 18 27.53 1.28 -3.54
CA SER A 18 26.88 1.72 -2.29
C SER A 18 25.80 2.81 -2.48
N GLY A 19 25.65 3.37 -3.68
CA GLY A 19 24.70 4.45 -3.97
C GLY A 19 23.26 4.00 -4.25
N THR A 20 23.07 2.74 -4.65
CA THR A 20 21.79 2.23 -5.17
C THR A 20 20.83 1.81 -4.05
N GLU A 21 21.31 1.16 -3.00
CA GLU A 21 20.43 0.64 -1.93
C GLU A 21 19.82 1.74 -1.06
N GLN A 22 20.59 2.77 -0.69
CA GLN A 22 20.07 3.89 0.09
C GLN A 22 19.08 4.76 -0.70
N GLU A 23 19.35 5.00 -1.98
CA GLU A 23 18.44 5.76 -2.83
C GLU A 23 17.13 5.00 -3.05
N ASP A 24 17.21 3.69 -3.31
CA ASP A 24 16.04 2.83 -3.42
C ASP A 24 15.24 2.77 -2.13
N GLN A 25 15.90 2.72 -0.98
CA GLN A 25 15.22 2.75 0.32
C GLN A 25 14.49 4.07 0.54
N ARG A 26 15.09 5.21 0.19
CA ARG A 26 14.44 6.53 0.24
C ARG A 26 13.23 6.60 -0.70
N LYS A 27 13.35 6.11 -1.93
CA LYS A 27 12.22 6.03 -2.89
C LYS A 27 11.07 5.17 -2.38
N ARG A 28 11.37 4.02 -1.77
CA ARG A 28 10.36 3.15 -1.15
C ARG A 28 9.65 3.81 0.03
N GLN A 29 10.40 4.52 0.88
CA GLN A 29 9.83 5.25 2.02
C GLN A 29 8.88 6.36 1.56
N GLU A 30 9.30 7.17 0.58
CA GLU A 30 8.46 8.24 0.03
C GLU A 30 7.22 7.67 -0.66
N GLY A 31 7.39 6.62 -1.48
CA GLY A 31 6.27 5.96 -2.13
C GLY A 31 5.27 5.36 -1.13
N THR A 32 5.77 4.78 -0.04
CA THR A 32 4.93 4.29 1.06
C THR A 32 4.15 5.42 1.73
N ARG A 33 4.78 6.57 1.97
CA ARG A 33 4.12 7.75 2.54
C ARG A 33 2.97 8.23 1.65
N GLN A 34 3.20 8.34 0.35
CA GLN A 34 2.19 8.77 -0.61
C GLN A 34 1.04 7.76 -0.73
N LEU A 35 1.35 6.46 -0.80
CA LEU A 35 0.35 5.40 -0.84
C LEU A 35 -0.53 5.39 0.41
N LYS A 36 0.06 5.55 1.61
CA LYS A 36 -0.69 5.70 2.86
C LYS A 36 -1.59 6.94 2.85
N ALA A 37 -1.08 8.09 2.41
CA ALA A 37 -1.87 9.32 2.34
C ALA A 37 -3.12 9.16 1.45
N MET A 38 -3.03 8.40 0.36
CA MET A 38 -4.20 8.11 -0.50
C MET A 38 -5.29 7.28 0.19
N LEU A 39 -4.93 6.51 1.22
CA LEU A 39 -5.88 5.72 2.00
C LEU A 39 -6.61 6.52 3.07
N TRP A 40 -6.24 7.76 3.37
CA TRP A 40 -6.80 8.57 4.48
C TRP A 40 -8.34 8.50 4.55
N HIS A 41 -9.03 8.75 3.43
CA HIS A 41 -10.51 8.74 3.39
C HIS A 41 -11.14 7.33 3.48
N LEU A 42 -10.32 6.29 3.42
CA LEU A 42 -10.69 4.88 3.41
C LEU A 42 -10.14 4.11 4.61
N GLU A 43 -9.50 4.78 5.59
CA GLU A 43 -8.78 4.16 6.71
C GLU A 43 -9.64 3.22 7.55
N LYS A 44 -10.95 3.49 7.67
CA LYS A 44 -11.89 2.59 8.38
C LYS A 44 -12.14 1.25 7.65
N PHE A 45 -11.76 1.16 6.38
CA PHE A 45 -11.98 -0.01 5.54
C PHE A 45 -10.68 -0.67 5.11
N PHE A 46 -9.62 0.09 4.89
CA PHE A 46 -8.37 -0.41 4.35
C PHE A 46 -7.17 0.05 5.15
N VAL A 47 -6.23 -0.87 5.36
CA VAL A 47 -4.91 -0.56 5.93
C VAL A 47 -3.84 -0.88 4.91
N PHE A 48 -2.85 0.00 4.80
CA PHE A 48 -1.66 -0.24 3.99
C PHE A 48 -0.99 -1.55 4.42
N ASP A 49 -0.69 -2.41 3.46
CA ASP A 49 -0.10 -3.72 3.71
C ASP A 49 1.38 -3.73 3.36
N SER A 50 1.69 -3.48 2.08
CA SER A 50 3.04 -3.63 1.56
C SER A 50 3.25 -2.72 0.35
N TYR A 51 4.50 -2.27 0.19
CA TYR A 51 4.96 -1.60 -1.00
C TYR A 51 5.34 -2.65 -2.04
N VAL A 52 4.98 -2.45 -3.32
CA VAL A 52 5.24 -3.41 -4.40
C VAL A 52 6.37 -2.95 -5.30
N ARG A 53 6.21 -1.79 -5.94
CA ARG A 53 7.17 -1.27 -6.93
C ARG A 53 6.98 0.22 -7.20
N THR A 54 7.98 0.84 -7.82
CA THR A 54 7.86 2.14 -8.49
C THR A 54 7.96 1.92 -9.99
N GLU A 55 7.11 2.60 -10.73
CA GLU A 55 7.18 2.73 -12.18
C GLU A 55 7.40 4.21 -12.49
N ASN A 56 8.29 4.55 -13.40
CA ASN A 56 8.41 5.92 -13.86
C ASN A 56 7.37 6.16 -14.95
N ASP A 57 6.48 7.13 -14.73
CA ASP A 57 5.56 7.58 -15.76
C ASP A 57 6.36 8.32 -16.82
N THR A 58 6.60 7.65 -17.96
CA THR A 58 7.40 8.19 -19.07
C THR A 58 6.76 9.44 -19.68
N LEU A 59 5.46 9.68 -19.47
CA LEU A 59 4.76 10.84 -20.02
C LEU A 59 4.88 12.08 -19.13
N GLU A 60 4.87 11.93 -17.81
CA GLU A 60 4.90 13.06 -16.87
C GLU A 60 6.23 13.22 -16.11
N GLY A 61 7.18 12.30 -16.29
CA GLY A 61 8.44 12.28 -15.53
C GLY A 61 8.24 12.07 -14.02
N LYS A 62 7.05 11.60 -13.61
CA LYS A 62 6.67 11.41 -12.20
C LYS A 62 6.73 9.93 -11.85
N SER A 63 7.22 9.62 -10.65
CA SER A 63 7.19 8.26 -10.13
C SER A 63 5.77 7.86 -9.71
N VAL A 64 5.33 6.70 -10.19
CA VAL A 64 4.08 6.04 -9.80
C VAL A 64 4.44 4.89 -8.88
N HIS A 65 4.01 4.98 -7.63
CA HIS A 65 4.25 3.94 -6.65
C HIS A 65 3.05 3.00 -6.61
N THR A 66 3.31 1.71 -6.56
CA THR A 66 2.30 0.66 -6.47
C THR A 66 2.40 -0.02 -5.10
N GLY A 67 1.28 -0.15 -4.41
CA GLY A 67 1.18 -0.77 -3.09
C GLY A 67 -0.01 -1.70 -2.97
N ARG A 68 -0.09 -2.39 -1.83
CA ARG A 68 -1.22 -3.23 -1.44
C ARG A 68 -1.87 -2.66 -0.19
N ALA A 69 -3.18 -2.81 -0.12
CA ALA A 69 -3.96 -2.53 1.08
C ALA A 69 -4.83 -3.74 1.44
N ARG A 70 -4.99 -4.01 2.74
CA ARG A 70 -5.86 -5.06 3.26
C ARG A 70 -7.20 -4.48 3.67
N CYS A 71 -8.30 -5.12 3.26
CA CYS A 71 -9.63 -4.76 3.76
C CYS A 71 -9.82 -5.30 5.20
N GLN A 72 -10.25 -4.43 6.11
CA GLN A 72 -10.49 -4.76 7.52
C GLN A 72 -11.90 -5.32 7.79
N GLN A 73 -12.80 -5.30 6.80
CA GLN A 73 -14.17 -5.75 6.99
C GLN A 73 -14.23 -7.25 7.21
N LYS A 74 -14.97 -7.69 8.25
CA LYS A 74 -15.11 -9.12 8.61
C LYS A 74 -15.63 -9.96 7.45
N THR A 75 -16.52 -9.41 6.63
CA THR A 75 -17.06 -10.10 5.45
C THR A 75 -16.05 -10.35 4.33
N CYS A 76 -14.89 -9.69 4.40
CA CYS A 76 -13.79 -9.82 3.43
C CYS A 76 -12.65 -10.69 3.96
N GLN A 77 -12.80 -11.22 5.18
CA GLN A 77 -11.91 -12.22 5.75
C GLN A 77 -12.51 -13.59 5.47
N SER A 78 -11.94 -14.33 4.52
CA SER A 78 -12.31 -15.73 4.28
C SER A 78 -11.18 -16.62 4.76
N LYS A 79 -11.49 -17.62 5.59
CA LYS A 79 -10.51 -18.60 6.13
C LYS A 79 -9.27 -17.95 6.75
N GLY A 80 -9.46 -16.90 7.54
CA GLY A 80 -8.38 -16.21 8.26
C GLY A 80 -7.50 -15.27 7.41
N LYS A 81 -7.76 -15.11 6.11
CA LYS A 81 -7.00 -14.21 5.24
C LYS A 81 -7.84 -13.00 4.85
N ALA A 82 -7.34 -11.81 5.17
CA ALA A 82 -7.92 -10.56 4.71
C ALA A 82 -7.64 -10.34 3.22
N ALA A 83 -8.65 -9.96 2.44
CA ALA A 83 -8.48 -9.65 1.04
C ALA A 83 -7.52 -8.46 0.84
N THR A 84 -6.47 -8.67 0.05
CA THR A 84 -5.49 -7.65 -0.35
C THR A 84 -5.83 -7.07 -1.71
N TYR A 85 -5.69 -5.76 -1.85
CA TYR A 85 -5.99 -5.03 -3.07
C TYR A 85 -4.79 -4.18 -3.48
N THR A 86 -4.39 -4.32 -4.74
CA THR A 86 -3.31 -3.50 -5.33
C THR A 86 -3.88 -2.16 -5.81
N TYR A 87 -3.14 -1.09 -5.55
CA TYR A 87 -3.45 0.28 -5.97
C TYR A 87 -2.16 1.08 -6.19
N THR A 88 -2.28 2.24 -6.82
CA THR A 88 -1.14 3.10 -7.12
C THR A 88 -1.35 4.51 -6.60
N THR A 89 -0.29 5.33 -6.59
CA THR A 89 -0.38 6.77 -6.28
C THR A 89 -1.23 7.58 -7.27
N ARG A 90 -1.68 6.95 -8.37
CA ARG A 90 -2.56 7.57 -9.37
C ARG A 90 -3.98 7.01 -9.33
N SER A 91 -4.14 5.75 -8.99
CA SER A 91 -5.42 5.06 -9.11
C SER A 91 -5.73 4.21 -7.88
N LYS A 92 -6.90 4.48 -7.31
CA LYS A 92 -7.55 3.68 -6.26
C LYS A 92 -8.83 2.99 -6.75
N VAL A 93 -9.01 2.82 -8.07
CA VAL A 93 -10.24 2.28 -8.67
C VAL A 93 -10.62 0.92 -8.07
N ASN A 94 -9.64 0.03 -7.86
CA ASN A 94 -9.88 -1.29 -7.27
C ASN A 94 -10.37 -1.20 -5.82
N LEU A 95 -9.81 -0.28 -5.02
CA LEU A 95 -10.25 -0.02 -3.65
C LEU A 95 -11.66 0.57 -3.62
N LYS A 96 -11.96 1.53 -4.50
CA LYS A 96 -13.27 2.18 -4.60
C LYS A 96 -14.36 1.18 -4.99
N LYS A 97 -14.14 0.37 -6.04
CA LYS A 97 -15.07 -0.69 -6.46
C LYS A 97 -15.34 -1.68 -5.34
N HIS A 98 -14.31 -2.06 -4.59
CA HIS A 98 -14.48 -2.94 -3.43
C HIS A 98 -15.29 -2.28 -2.31
N TYR A 99 -14.96 -1.03 -1.96
CA TYR A 99 -15.69 -0.25 -0.96
C TYR A 99 -17.17 -0.14 -1.30
N GLU A 100 -17.53 0.17 -2.55
CA GLU A 100 -18.92 0.23 -3.02
C GLU A 100 -19.63 -1.12 -2.89
N LYS A 101 -18.96 -2.22 -3.27
CA LYS A 101 -19.51 -3.58 -3.13
C LYS A 101 -19.77 -3.96 -1.67
N VAL A 102 -18.84 -3.64 -0.76
CA VAL A 102 -18.98 -3.98 0.65
C VAL A 102 -20.01 -3.09 1.35
N SER A 103 -19.97 -1.78 1.09
CA SER A 103 -20.96 -0.84 1.64
C SER A 103 -22.40 -1.18 1.22
N LYS A 104 -22.62 -1.60 -0.05
CA LYS A 104 -23.91 -2.10 -0.50
C LYS A 104 -24.36 -3.35 0.27
N LYS A 105 -23.44 -4.30 0.51
CA LYS A 105 -23.73 -5.51 1.31
C LYS A 105 -24.07 -5.19 2.77
N LEU A 106 -23.36 -4.24 3.38
CA LEU A 106 -23.63 -3.82 4.75
C LEU A 106 -25.00 -3.14 4.86
N ARG A 107 -25.34 -2.26 3.92
CA ARG A 107 -26.67 -1.62 3.87
C ARG A 107 -27.80 -2.62 3.63
N GLY A 108 -27.62 -3.57 2.71
CA GLY A 108 -28.62 -4.62 2.45
C GLY A 108 -28.86 -5.55 3.65
N ARG A 109 -27.83 -5.79 4.48
CA ARG A 109 -28.00 -6.54 5.74
C ARG A 109 -28.74 -5.76 6.82
N HIS A 110 -28.60 -4.44 6.86
CA HIS A 110 -29.37 -3.60 7.78
C HIS A 110 -30.87 -3.63 7.45
N LEU A 111 -31.20 -3.50 6.17
CA LEU A 111 -32.59 -3.58 5.69
C LEU A 111 -33.22 -4.95 5.96
N ALA A 112 -32.49 -6.04 5.75
CA ALA A 112 -32.97 -7.39 6.05
C ALA A 112 -33.11 -7.69 7.56
N ALA A 113 -32.45 -6.94 8.43
CA ALA A 113 -32.58 -7.11 9.88
C ALA A 113 -33.79 -6.36 10.46
N GLU A 114 -34.29 -5.33 9.79
CA GLU A 114 -35.50 -4.61 10.20
C GLU A 114 -36.80 -5.29 9.74
N GLU A 115 -36.78 -6.12 8.70
CA GLU A 115 -37.97 -6.86 8.23
C GLU A 115 -38.26 -8.17 9.01
N VAL A 116 -37.45 -8.53 10.01
CA VAL A 116 -37.66 -9.74 10.85
C VAL A 116 -37.97 -9.34 12.29
N GLN A 117 -39.09 -8.65 12.49
CA GLN A 117 -39.80 -8.65 13.78
C GLN A 117 -41.24 -9.12 13.55
N PRO A 118 -41.54 -10.42 13.69
CA PRO A 118 -42.92 -10.84 13.85
C PRO A 118 -43.32 -10.52 15.30
N GLN A 119 -43.82 -9.32 15.57
CA GLN A 119 -44.64 -9.13 16.77
C GLN A 119 -46.01 -9.75 16.53
N GLN A 120 -46.06 -11.09 16.60
CA GLN A 120 -47.27 -11.78 17.01
C GLN A 120 -47.22 -11.93 18.53
N HIS A 121 -47.72 -10.92 19.24
CA HIS A 121 -48.24 -11.15 20.58
C HIS A 121 -49.77 -11.14 20.47
N LYS A 122 -50.31 -12.35 20.32
CA LYS A 122 -51.68 -12.64 20.75
C LYS A 122 -51.63 -12.88 22.25
N LEU A 123 -52.40 -12.10 23.01
CA LEU A 123 -53.37 -12.55 24.00
C LEU A 123 -54.13 -11.33 24.52
#